data_AF-A0A928BA89-F1
#
_entry.id   AF-A0A928BA89-F1
#
_cell.length_a   1.000
_cell.length_b   1.000
_cell.length_c   1.000
_cell.angle_alpha   90.00
_cell.angle_beta   90.00
_cell.angle_gamma   90.00
#
_symmetry.space_group_name_H-M   'P 1'
#
loop_
_entity.id
_entity.type
_entity.pdbx_description
1 polymer ?
#
loop_
_entity_poly.entity_id
_entity_poly.type
_entity_poly.pdbx_seq_one_letter_code
_entity_poly.pdbx_strand_id
1 'polypeptide(L)'
;MDKKKAISQLLTTLEIEALLRESKLEEAYTQLNALLEREPGNAYGWYLLGGIYRRQQLWGEAINAYNKAKMIDPDGPAAVAIEAIYEILNFRNTDLMNP
;
A
#
# COMPACT_ATOMS: atom_id res chain seq x y z
N MET A 1 0.56 20.91 13.86
CA MET A 1 -0.11 20.48 12.60
C MET A 1 -1.45 21.20 12.52
N ASP A 2 -1.68 21.97 11.45
CA ASP A 2 -2.93 22.72 11.30
C ASP A 2 -4.13 21.78 11.14
N LYS A 3 -5.21 22.01 11.91
CA LYS A 3 -6.43 21.19 11.87
C LYS A 3 -7.01 21.07 10.44
N LYS A 4 -6.90 22.13 9.63
CA LYS A 4 -7.33 22.11 8.22
C LYS A 4 -6.55 21.12 7.36
N LYS A 5 -5.23 21.02 7.58
CA LYS A 5 -4.37 20.07 6.86
C LYS A 5 -4.73 18.62 7.23
N ALA A 6 -4.94 18.36 8.52
CA ALA A 6 -5.34 17.04 8.99
C ALA A 6 -6.71 16.59 8.43
N ILE A 7 -7.69 17.50 8.38
CA ILE A 7 -9.01 17.21 7.79
C ILE A 7 -8.90 16.94 6.28
N SER A 8 -8.15 17.79 5.55
CA SER A 8 -7.90 17.56 4.12
C SER A 8 -7.26 16.21 3.86
N GLN A 9 -6.31 15.81 4.71
CA GLN A 9 -5.61 14.54 4.57
C GLN A 9 -6.53 13.34 4.80
N LEU A 10 -7.38 13.41 5.83
CA LEU A 10 -8.38 12.38 6.10
C LEU A 10 -9.36 12.24 4.93
N LEU A 11 -9.83 13.35 4.37
CA LEU A 11 -10.73 13.34 3.22
C LEU A 11 -10.09 12.68 2.00
N THR A 12 -8.86 13.08 1.63
CA THR A 12 -8.14 12.46 0.51
C THR A 12 -7.93 10.97 0.69
N THR A 13 -7.62 10.53 1.92
CA THR A 13 -7.43 9.10 2.21
C THR A 13 -8.75 8.32 2.08
N LEU A 14 -9.86 8.88 2.56
CA LEU A 14 -11.19 8.28 2.46
C LEU A 14 -11.66 8.15 0.99
N GLU A 15 -11.39 9.16 0.17
CA GLU A 15 -11.67 9.14 -1.27
C GLU A 15 -10.91 8.01 -1.96
N ILE A 16 -9.62 7.85 -1.67
CA ILE A 16 -8.80 6.78 -2.24
C ILE A 16 -9.33 5.40 -1.81
N GLU A 17 -9.68 5.21 -0.54
CA GLU A 17 -10.29 3.96 -0.09
C GLU A 17 -11.63 3.66 -0.78
N ALA A 18 -12.44 4.68 -1.05
CA ALA A 18 -13.68 4.53 -1.81
C ALA A 18 -13.40 4.04 -3.24
N LEU A 19 -12.43 4.66 -3.93
CA LEU A 19 -11.99 4.23 -5.26
C LEU A 19 -11.49 2.77 -5.26
N LEU A 20 -10.72 2.38 -4.23
CA LEU A 20 -10.24 1.01 -4.08
C LEU A 20 -11.36 0.00 -3.82
N ARG A 21 -12.41 0.38 -3.09
CA ARG A 21 -13.62 -0.44 -2.90
C ARG A 21 -14.40 -0.59 -4.19
N GLU A 22 -14.46 0.44 -5.02
CA GLU A 22 -15.09 0.42 -6.35
C GLU A 22 -14.22 -0.23 -7.44
N SER A 23 -13.04 -0.77 -7.09
CA SER A 23 -12.06 -1.35 -8.03
C SER A 23 -11.55 -0.38 -9.10
N LYS A 24 -11.65 0.93 -8.86
CA LYS A 24 -11.08 1.99 -9.71
C LYS A 24 -9.59 2.17 -9.41
N LEU A 25 -8.80 1.15 -9.74
CA LEU A 25 -7.39 1.06 -9.33
C LEU A 25 -6.52 2.17 -9.92
N GLU A 26 -6.74 2.56 -11.18
CA GLU A 26 -5.95 3.61 -11.85
C GLU A 26 -6.19 5.00 -11.25
N GLU A 27 -7.44 5.33 -10.95
CA GLU A 27 -7.80 6.59 -10.29
C GLU A 27 -7.23 6.66 -8.88
N ALA A 28 -7.39 5.57 -8.11
CA ALA A 28 -6.81 5.44 -6.77
C ALA A 28 -5.29 5.60 -6.83
N TYR A 29 -4.63 4.93 -7.78
CA TYR A 29 -3.17 5.01 -7.98
C TYR A 29 -2.72 6.44 -8.28
N THR A 30 -3.42 7.15 -9.16
CA THR A 30 -3.10 8.53 -9.53
C THR A 30 -3.19 9.46 -8.33
N GLN A 31 -4.29 9.39 -7.57
CA GLN A 31 -4.46 10.21 -6.37
C GLN A 31 -3.44 9.88 -5.28
N LEU A 32 -3.14 8.60 -5.11
CA LEU A 32 -2.20 8.14 -4.10
C LEU A 32 -0.77 8.57 -4.40
N ASN A 33 -0.34 8.58 -5.67
CA ASN A 33 0.95 9.14 -6.05
C ASN A 33 1.01 10.64 -5.77
N ALA A 34 -0.02 11.40 -6.16
CA ALA A 34 -0.07 12.84 -5.88
C ALA A 34 -0.05 13.13 -4.36
N LEU A 35 -0.68 12.28 -3.55
CA LEU A 35 -0.60 12.34 -2.09
C LEU A 35 0.83 12.11 -1.61
N LEU A 36 1.48 11.04 -2.07
CA LEU A 36 2.82 10.64 -1.62
C LEU A 36 3.93 11.56 -2.11
N GLU A 37 3.76 12.25 -3.23
CA GLU A 37 4.64 13.34 -3.67
C GLU A 37 4.61 14.52 -2.69
N ARG A 38 3.43 14.86 -2.18
CA ARG A 38 3.25 15.95 -1.22
C ARG A 38 3.58 15.53 0.21
N GLU A 39 3.35 14.27 0.54
CA GLU A 39 3.50 13.69 1.86
C GLU A 39 4.25 12.35 1.82
N PRO A 40 5.57 12.37 1.54
CA PRO A 40 6.36 11.15 1.47
C PRO A 40 6.45 10.40 2.81
N GLY A 41 6.16 11.07 3.93
CA GLY A 41 6.08 10.49 5.27
C GLY A 41 4.71 9.90 5.63
N ASN A 42 3.80 9.72 4.68
CA ASN A 42 2.49 9.14 4.95
C ASN A 42 2.53 7.60 4.89
N ALA A 43 2.73 6.96 6.06
CA ALA A 43 2.81 5.50 6.17
C ALA A 43 1.58 4.79 5.60
N TYR A 44 0.38 5.32 5.89
CA TYR A 44 -0.88 4.73 5.43
C TYR A 44 -1.04 4.84 3.91
N GLY A 45 -0.61 5.96 3.31
CA GLY A 45 -0.58 6.13 1.85
C GLY A 45 0.31 5.10 1.17
N TRP A 46 1.52 4.87 1.70
CA TRP A 46 2.42 3.82 1.19
C TRP A 46 1.81 2.42 1.36
N TYR A 47 1.09 2.16 2.46
CA TYR A 47 0.37 0.91 2.67
C TYR A 47 -0.74 0.70 1.62
N LEU A 48 -1.57 1.71 1.35
CA LEU A 48 -2.59 1.61 0.30
C LEU A 48 -1.96 1.37 -1.08
N LEU A 49 -0.78 1.92 -1.35
CA LEU A 49 -0.08 1.77 -2.63
C LEU A 49 0.41 0.33 -2.80
N GLY A 50 1.00 -0.23 -1.75
CA GLY A 50 1.33 -1.66 -1.71
C GLY A 50 0.09 -2.53 -1.90
N GLY A 51 -1.06 -2.10 -1.38
CA GLY A 51 -2.36 -2.76 -1.60
C GLY A 51 -2.78 -2.83 -3.06
N ILE A 52 -2.58 -1.74 -3.82
CA ILE A 52 -2.85 -1.68 -5.26
C ILE A 52 -1.93 -2.65 -6.01
N TYR A 53 -0.62 -2.55 -5.80
CA TYR A 53 0.35 -3.42 -6.46
C TYR A 53 0.13 -4.91 -6.13
N ARG A 54 -0.23 -5.22 -4.88
CA ARG A 54 -0.58 -6.59 -4.46
C ARG A 54 -1.79 -7.13 -5.23
N ARG A 55 -2.84 -6.31 -5.44
CA ARG A 55 -4.02 -6.72 -6.23
C ARG A 55 -3.67 -6.97 -7.71
N GLN A 56 -2.69 -6.23 -8.24
CA GLN A 56 -2.16 -6.40 -9.59
C GLN A 56 -1.11 -7.54 -9.69
N GLN A 57 -0.81 -8.22 -8.58
CA GLN A 57 0.25 -9.24 -8.48
C GLN A 57 1.66 -8.71 -8.82
N LEU A 58 1.86 -7.41 -8.72
CA LEU A 58 3.16 -6.74 -8.81
C LEU A 58 3.87 -6.85 -7.45
N TRP A 59 4.36 -8.05 -7.14
CA TRP A 59 4.81 -8.40 -5.79
C TRP A 59 6.03 -7.59 -5.34
N GLY A 60 6.96 -7.28 -6.24
CA GLY A 60 8.17 -6.50 -5.91
C GLY A 60 7.83 -5.05 -5.54
N GLU A 61 6.96 -4.43 -6.34
CA GLU A 61 6.45 -3.09 -6.14
C GLU A 61 5.61 -3.00 -4.86
N ALA A 62 4.79 -4.01 -4.61
CA ALA A 62 4.03 -4.12 -3.37
C ALA A 62 4.95 -4.15 -2.14
N ILE A 63 5.96 -5.02 -2.15
CA ILE A 63 6.96 -5.13 -1.06
C ILE A 63 7.70 -3.80 -0.88
N ASN A 64 8.10 -3.14 -1.96
CA ASN A 64 8.79 -1.84 -1.88
C ASN A 64 7.92 -0.75 -1.24
N ALA A 65 6.65 -0.67 -1.62
CA ALA A 65 5.71 0.29 -1.04
C ALA A 65 5.44 -0.02 0.45
N TYR A 66 5.20 -1.30 0.80
CA TYR A 66 5.02 -1.68 2.20
C TYR A 66 6.27 -1.47 3.04
N ASN A 67 7.48 -1.69 2.51
CA ASN A 67 8.71 -1.39 3.22
C ASN A 67 8.84 0.10 3.54
N LYS A 68 8.49 0.98 2.60
CA LYS A 68 8.43 2.43 2.88
C LYS A 68 7.44 2.76 3.99
N ALA A 69 6.25 2.15 3.96
CA ALA A 69 5.26 2.30 5.04
C ALA A 69 5.83 1.83 6.40
N LYS A 70 6.43 0.65 6.45
CA LYS A 70 7.04 0.07 7.66
C LYS A 70 8.21 0.87 8.20
N MET A 71 9.01 1.51 7.33
CA MET A 71 10.10 2.40 7.77
C MET A 71 9.57 3.65 8.49
N ILE A 72 8.36 4.10 8.15
CA ILE A 72 7.73 5.28 8.76
C ILE A 72 6.95 4.88 10.02
N ASP A 73 6.20 3.78 9.94
CA ASP A 73 5.40 3.21 11.02
C ASP A 73 5.66 1.70 11.15
N PRO A 74 6.67 1.30 11.96
CA PRO A 74 7.08 -0.10 12.10
C PRO A 74 6.00 -1.02 12.66
N ASP A 75 5.10 -0.48 13.49
CA ASP A 75 4.01 -1.22 14.14
C ASP A 75 2.71 -1.18 13.30
N GLY A 76 2.75 -0.52 12.14
CA GLY A 76 1.62 -0.38 11.23
C GLY A 76 1.29 -1.65 10.44
N PRO A 77 0.16 -1.65 9.70
CA PRO A 77 -0.36 -2.82 8.99
C PRO A 77 0.57 -3.31 7.85
N ALA A 78 1.51 -2.48 7.41
CA ALA A 78 2.45 -2.83 6.36
C ALA A 78 3.40 -3.97 6.77
N ALA A 79 3.74 -4.10 8.05
CA ALA A 79 4.61 -5.18 8.53
C ALA A 79 3.97 -6.56 8.26
N VAL A 80 2.70 -6.71 8.61
CA VAL A 80 1.92 -7.94 8.38
C VAL A 80 1.69 -8.17 6.88
N ALA A 81 1.48 -7.11 6.10
CA ALA A 81 1.24 -7.23 4.66
C ALA A 81 2.45 -7.79 3.88
N ILE A 82 3.68 -7.47 4.31
CA ILE A 82 4.91 -8.01 3.72
C ILE A 82 5.01 -9.51 3.98
N GLU A 83 4.75 -9.94 5.21
CA GLU A 83 4.77 -11.36 5.59
C GLU A 83 3.77 -12.18 4.76
N ALA A 84 2.55 -11.67 4.60
CA ALA A 84 1.52 -12.30 3.77
C ALA A 84 1.97 -12.47 2.30
N ILE A 85 2.73 -11.53 1.74
CA ILE A 85 3.28 -11.67 0.38
C ILE A 85 4.33 -12.78 0.34
N TYR A 86 5.24 -12.84 1.31
CA TYR A 86 6.25 -13.89 1.35
C TYR A 86 5.63 -15.28 1.48
N GLU A 87 4.56 -15.43 2.26
CA GLU A 87 3.80 -16.69 2.34
C GLU A 87 3.20 -17.09 0.98
N ILE A 88 2.56 -16.15 0.28
CA ILE A 88 1.98 -16.39 -1.06
C ILE A 88 3.07 -16.81 -2.05
N LEU A 89 4.21 -16.12 -2.05
CA LEU A 89 5.32 -16.43 -2.95
C LEU A 89 5.98 -17.76 -2.61
N ASN A 90 6.13 -18.08 -1.33
CA ASN A 90 6.69 -19.35 -0.89
C ASN A 90 5.79 -20.51 -1.32
N PHE A 91 4.47 -20.41 -1.11
CA PHE A 91 3.51 -21.42 -1.57
C PHE A 91 3.56 -21.64 -3.08
N ARG A 92 3.64 -20.57 -3.88
CA ARG A 92 3.77 -20.67 -5.35
C ARG A 92 5.08 -21.33 -5.79
N ASN A 93 6.15 -21.17 -5.01
CA ASN A 93 7.46 -21.73 -5.34
C ASN A 93 7.66 -23.17 -4.85
N THR A 94 6.89 -23.64 -3.86
CA THR A 94 6.97 -25.04 -3.39
C THR A 94 6.39 -26.04 -4.38
N ASP A 95 5.53 -25.64 -5.32
CA ASP A 95 5.04 -26.51 -6.40
C ASP A 95 6.12 -26.88 -7.45
N LEU A 96 7.26 -26.17 -7.46
CA LEU A 96 8.42 -26.48 -8.32
C LEU A 96 9.52 -27.29 -7.61
N MET A 97 9.40 -27.51 -6.29
CA MET A 97 10.32 -28.33 -5.51
C MET A 97 9.61 -29.56 -4.94
N ASN A 98 9.01 -30.33 -5.83
CA ASN A 98 8.92 -31.78 -5.64
C ASN A 98 10.00 -32.40 -6.53
N PRO A 99 11.24 -32.60 -6.02
CA PRO A 99 12.23 -33.43 -6.69
C PRO A 99 11.76 -34.89 -6.82
#